data_AF-A0A9I9EM90-F1
#
_entry.id   AF-A0A9I9EM90-F1
#
_cell.length_a   1.000
_cell.length_b   1.000
_cell.length_c   1.000
_cell.angle_alpha   90.00
_cell.angle_beta   90.00
_cell.angle_gamma   90.00
#
_symmetry.space_group_name_H-M   'P 1'
#
loop_
_entity.id
_entity.type
_entity.pdbx_description
1 polymer ?
#
loop_
_entity_poly.entity_id
_entity_poly.type
_entity_poly.pdbx_seq_one_letter_code
_entity_poly.pdbx_strand_id
1 'polypeptide(L)'
;MHSKPIELPMYFKNPITSFPNLPSNYITGSLGSFTGNFSGEKLNGQNYFSWSQSVKMFLEGRHQFSFLTGETIRPPSGDALERLWKEEDSLIWSILINSTKPQIGKPLLYAAIIKNLWDTTQTLYSKRQNASRLYTLRKQVHNCK
;
A
#
# COMPACT_ATOMS: atom_id res chain seq x y z
N MET A 1 18.37 -37.96 -31.62
CA MET A 1 18.80 -36.69 -30.99
C MET A 1 18.66 -35.57 -32.01
N HIS A 2 17.59 -34.77 -31.92
CA HIS A 2 17.43 -33.52 -32.67
C HIS A 2 16.66 -32.55 -31.77
N SER A 3 17.37 -31.59 -31.18
CA SER A 3 16.82 -30.53 -30.34
C SER A 3 16.27 -29.41 -31.24
N LYS A 4 15.01 -29.03 -31.05
CA LYS A 4 14.42 -27.86 -31.70
C LYS A 4 14.87 -26.56 -31.02
N PRO A 5 14.97 -25.43 -31.74
CA PRO A 5 15.30 -24.13 -31.15
C PRO A 5 14.12 -23.60 -30.33
N ILE A 6 14.44 -22.98 -29.19
CA ILE A 6 13.49 -22.30 -28.32
C ILE A 6 13.12 -20.98 -29.00
N GLU A 7 11.90 -20.86 -29.50
CA GLU A 7 11.34 -19.57 -29.91
C GLU A 7 11.06 -18.72 -28.66
N LEU A 8 11.83 -17.65 -28.49
CA LEU A 8 11.54 -16.56 -27.58
C LEU A 8 10.42 -15.69 -28.18
N PRO A 9 9.25 -15.52 -27.54
CA PRO A 9 8.27 -14.57 -28.01
C PRO A 9 8.73 -13.13 -27.76
N MET A 10 9.35 -12.59 -28.80
CA MET A 10 9.26 -11.23 -29.35
C MET A 10 8.23 -10.27 -28.73
N TYR A 11 8.45 -9.74 -27.52
CA TYR A 11 7.78 -8.50 -27.08
C TYR A 11 8.68 -7.63 -26.20
N PHE A 12 9.70 -7.03 -26.83
CA PHE A 12 10.20 -5.73 -26.42
C PHE A 12 9.53 -4.69 -27.33
N LYS A 13 8.44 -4.09 -26.86
CA LYS A 13 7.87 -2.83 -27.38
C LYS A 13 6.85 -2.32 -26.36
N ASN A 14 7.31 -1.42 -25.49
CA ASN A 14 6.43 -0.50 -24.77
C ASN A 14 5.86 0.52 -25.76
N PRO A 15 4.54 0.73 -25.73
CA PRO A 15 4.01 2.07 -25.71
C PRO A 15 2.99 2.26 -24.56
N ILE A 16 2.93 3.49 -24.07
CA ILE A 16 2.02 4.00 -23.05
C ILE A 16 0.56 3.75 -23.48
N THR A 17 -0.32 3.56 -22.50
CA THR A 17 -1.80 3.43 -22.57
C THR A 17 -2.38 2.06 -22.93
N SER A 18 -2.92 1.37 -21.93
CA SER A 18 -4.36 1.12 -21.84
C SER A 18 -4.67 0.59 -20.45
N PHE A 19 -5.53 1.28 -19.71
CA PHE A 19 -6.21 0.70 -18.55
C PHE A 19 -6.77 -0.66 -18.98
N PRO A 20 -6.59 -1.75 -18.22
CA PRO A 20 -7.43 -2.90 -18.41
C PRO A 20 -8.87 -2.41 -18.18
N ASN A 21 -9.65 -2.36 -19.25
CA ASN A 21 -11.09 -2.17 -19.20
C ASN A 21 -11.63 -3.27 -18.29
N LEU A 22 -11.87 -2.95 -17.01
CA LEU A 22 -12.66 -3.79 -16.15
C LEU A 22 -14.12 -3.61 -16.59
N PRO A 23 -14.83 -4.69 -16.96
CA PRO A 23 -16.26 -4.69 -17.17
C PRO A 23 -17.04 -3.88 -16.12
N SER A 24 -17.96 -3.03 -16.60
CA SER A 24 -18.78 -2.10 -15.80
C SER A 24 -19.59 -2.76 -14.66
N ASN A 25 -19.71 -4.08 -14.65
CA ASN A 25 -20.36 -4.85 -13.60
C ASN A 25 -19.48 -5.12 -12.36
N TYR A 26 -18.20 -4.75 -12.35
CA TYR A 26 -17.39 -4.73 -11.10
C TYR A 26 -17.57 -3.44 -10.29
N ILE A 27 -18.10 -2.37 -10.90
CA ILE A 27 -18.48 -1.14 -10.19
C ILE A 27 -19.84 -1.31 -9.47
N THR A 28 -20.56 -2.40 -9.72
CA THR A 28 -21.88 -2.68 -9.11
C THR A 28 -21.92 -4.06 -8.43
N GLY A 29 -20.82 -4.44 -7.75
CA GLY A 29 -20.74 -5.69 -6.97
C GLY A 29 -20.39 -5.53 -5.48
N SER A 30 -20.00 -4.33 -5.03
CA SER A 30 -19.67 -4.11 -3.62
C SER A 30 -20.00 -2.69 -3.13
N LEU A 31 -21.24 -2.25 -3.37
CA LEU A 31 -21.92 -1.35 -2.43
C LEU A 31 -22.55 -2.18 -1.28
N GLY A 32 -21.88 -3.26 -0.89
CA GLY A 32 -22.08 -3.88 0.41
C GLY A 32 -21.00 -3.28 1.29
N SER A 33 -21.36 -2.30 2.11
CA SER A 33 -20.48 -1.65 3.07
C SER A 33 -19.66 -2.69 3.85
N PHE A 34 -18.44 -2.99 3.40
CA PHE A 34 -17.48 -3.70 4.22
C PHE A 34 -16.93 -2.68 5.23
N THR A 35 -17.75 -2.37 6.23
CA THR A 35 -17.44 -1.60 7.44
C THR A 35 -16.42 -2.30 8.34
N GLY A 36 -15.73 -3.32 7.84
CA GLY A 36 -14.71 -4.04 8.58
C GLY A 36 -13.59 -3.08 8.94
N ASN A 37 -13.51 -2.70 10.21
CA ASN A 37 -12.39 -1.98 10.76
C ASN A 37 -11.14 -2.86 10.65
N PHE A 38 -9.99 -2.27 10.32
CA PHE A 38 -8.72 -2.96 10.42
C PHE A 38 -8.51 -3.41 11.87
N SER A 39 -8.40 -4.72 12.09
CA SER A 39 -8.31 -5.36 13.42
C SER A 39 -6.88 -5.79 13.79
N GLY A 40 -5.87 -5.21 13.16
CA GLY A 40 -4.46 -5.50 13.47
C GLY A 40 -3.87 -4.62 14.58
N GLU A 41 -2.67 -4.97 15.02
CA GLU A 41 -1.90 -4.14 15.94
C GLU A 41 -1.69 -2.74 15.37
N LYS A 42 -1.96 -1.70 16.16
CA LYS A 42 -1.70 -0.33 15.71
C LYS A 42 -0.21 -0.06 15.56
N LEU A 43 0.16 0.70 14.53
CA LEU A 43 1.54 1.14 14.34
C LEU A 43 2.03 1.89 15.58
N ASN A 44 3.10 1.39 16.20
CA ASN A 44 3.71 1.94 17.41
C ASN A 44 5.16 2.42 17.19
N GLY A 45 5.64 2.34 15.94
CA GLY A 45 6.96 2.78 15.52
C GLY A 45 8.07 1.73 15.63
N GLN A 46 7.78 0.59 16.24
CA GLN A 46 8.69 -0.57 16.34
C GLN A 46 8.19 -1.78 15.56
N ASN A 47 6.87 -1.84 15.31
CA ASN A 47 6.20 -2.93 14.60
C ASN A 47 5.91 -2.63 13.12
N TYR A 48 6.65 -1.71 12.47
CA TYR A 48 6.37 -1.29 11.10
C TYR A 48 6.25 -2.45 10.11
N PHE A 49 7.22 -3.37 10.09
CA PHE A 49 7.16 -4.54 9.21
C PHE A 49 5.84 -5.31 9.35
N SER A 50 5.51 -5.77 10.56
CA SER A 50 4.29 -6.54 10.82
C SER A 50 3.02 -5.75 10.47
N TRP A 51 2.93 -4.50 10.90
CA TRP A 51 1.81 -3.60 10.59
C TRP A 51 1.63 -3.41 9.09
N SER A 52 2.72 -3.14 8.36
CA SER A 52 2.70 -2.91 6.91
C SER A 52 2.22 -4.15 6.14
N GLN A 53 2.61 -5.36 6.58
CA GLN A 53 2.13 -6.60 5.99
C GLN A 53 0.64 -6.82 6.27
N SER A 54 0.17 -6.55 7.50
CA SER A 54 -1.25 -6.64 7.83
C SER A 54 -2.11 -5.68 6.99
N VAL A 55 -1.67 -4.43 6.83
CA VAL A 55 -2.35 -3.43 5.99
C VAL A 55 -2.38 -3.89 4.54
N LYS A 56 -1.25 -4.39 4.01
CA LYS A 56 -1.16 -4.92 2.65
C LYS A 56 -2.18 -6.05 2.44
N MET A 57 -2.17 -7.10 3.26
CA MET A 57 -3.10 -8.23 3.13
C MET A 57 -4.57 -7.79 3.21
N PHE A 58 -4.88 -6.87 4.12
CA PHE A 58 -6.23 -6.35 4.31
C PHE A 58 -6.76 -5.58 3.10
N LEU A 59 -5.91 -4.76 2.47
CA LEU A 59 -6.28 -3.98 1.28
C LEU A 59 -6.20 -4.79 -0.01
N GLU A 60 -5.28 -5.76 -0.11
CA GLU A 60 -5.23 -6.71 -1.24
C GLU A 60 -6.50 -7.55 -1.30
N GLY A 61 -7.01 -8.02 -0.15
CA GLY A 61 -8.30 -8.70 -0.06
C GLY A 61 -9.51 -7.84 -0.46
N ARG A 62 -9.31 -6.53 -0.66
CA ARG A 62 -10.32 -5.56 -1.09
C ARG A 62 -10.03 -4.94 -2.46
N HIS A 63 -8.95 -5.36 -3.12
CA HIS A 63 -8.47 -4.75 -4.37
C HIS A 63 -8.17 -3.23 -4.26
N GLN A 64 -7.90 -2.76 -3.04
CA GLN A 64 -7.65 -1.35 -2.72
C GLN A 64 -6.15 -1.04 -2.55
N PHE A 65 -5.28 -2.05 -2.53
CA PHE A 65 -3.84 -1.85 -2.29
C PHE A 65 -3.16 -1.01 -3.40
N SER A 66 -3.71 -1.01 -4.61
CA SER A 66 -3.25 -0.22 -5.76
C SER A 66 -3.27 1.29 -5.52
N PHE A 67 -4.08 1.78 -4.59
CA PHE A 67 -4.06 3.19 -4.14
C PHE A 67 -2.79 3.52 -3.34
N LEU A 68 -2.26 2.56 -2.56
CA LEU A 68 -1.01 2.74 -1.80
C LEU A 68 0.24 2.59 -2.66
N THR A 69 0.17 1.82 -3.74
CA THR A 69 1.26 1.69 -4.72
C THR A 69 1.27 2.84 -5.72
N GLY A 70 0.14 3.51 -5.91
CA GLY A 70 -0.04 4.57 -6.90
C GLY A 70 -0.37 4.03 -8.30
N GLU A 71 -0.64 2.73 -8.42
CA GLU A 71 -1.12 2.11 -9.67
C GLU A 71 -2.51 2.65 -10.04
N THR A 72 -3.35 2.97 -9.06
CA THR A 72 -4.61 3.68 -9.29
C THR A 72 -4.35 5.18 -9.42
N ILE A 73 -4.28 5.65 -10.66
CA ILE A 73 -4.02 7.06 -10.98
C ILE A 73 -5.29 7.90 -10.72
N ARG A 74 -5.10 9.06 -10.08
CA ARG A 74 -6.18 10.04 -9.89
C ARG A 74 -6.69 10.55 -11.25
N PRO A 75 -8.00 10.48 -11.52
CA PRO A 75 -8.58 11.05 -12.75
C PRO A 75 -8.35 12.56 -12.89
N PRO A 76 -8.38 13.10 -14.13
CA PRO A 76 -8.30 14.53 -14.36
C PRO A 76 -9.40 15.32 -13.63
N SER A 77 -9.13 16.59 -13.33
CA SER A 77 -10.13 17.43 -12.68
C SER A 77 -11.34 17.64 -13.59
N GLY A 78 -12.54 17.45 -13.03
CA GLY A 78 -13.80 17.53 -13.78
C GLY A 78 -14.27 16.22 -14.40
N ASP A 79 -13.48 15.14 -14.28
CA ASP A 79 -13.94 13.79 -14.62
C ASP A 79 -14.99 13.32 -13.60
N ALA A 80 -16.04 12.66 -14.08
CA ALA A 80 -17.07 12.07 -13.22
C ALA A 80 -16.48 11.03 -12.23
N LEU A 81 -15.40 10.36 -12.61
CA LEU A 81 -14.69 9.38 -11.79
C LEU A 81 -13.81 10.02 -10.71
N GLU A 82 -13.49 11.32 -10.80
CA GLU A 82 -12.65 12.01 -9.80
C GLU A 82 -13.31 11.93 -8.41
N ARG A 83 -14.65 12.05 -8.35
CA ARG A 83 -15.40 11.99 -7.09
C ARG A 83 -15.28 10.62 -6.43
N LEU A 84 -15.51 9.56 -7.19
CA LEU A 84 -15.41 8.17 -6.71
C LEU A 84 -13.98 7.85 -6.25
N TRP A 85 -12.97 8.30 -6.99
CA TRP A 85 -11.58 8.13 -6.59
C TRP A 85 -11.28 8.81 -5.25
N LYS A 86 -11.77 10.04 -5.03
CA LYS A 86 -11.58 10.78 -3.76
C LYS A 86 -12.30 10.14 -2.58
N GLU A 87 -13.50 9.60 -2.81
CA GLU A 87 -14.26 8.86 -1.79
C GLU A 87 -13.45 7.64 -1.32
N GLU A 88 -12.90 6.88 -2.27
CA GLU A 88 -12.11 5.68 -1.98
C GLU A 88 -10.76 6.01 -1.31
N ASP A 89 -10.04 7.02 -1.81
CA ASP A 89 -8.79 7.52 -1.22
C ASP A 89 -9.01 7.92 0.25
N SER A 90 -10.10 8.64 0.52
CA SER A 90 -10.48 9.08 1.88
C SER A 90 -10.82 7.91 2.82
N LEU A 91 -11.49 6.87 2.30
CA LEU A 91 -11.82 5.67 3.09
C LEU A 91 -10.55 4.94 3.51
N ILE A 92 -9.63 4.70 2.57
CA ILE A 92 -8.34 4.04 2.85
C ILE A 92 -7.53 4.90 3.84
N TRP A 93 -7.62 6.22 3.71
CA TRP A 93 -6.99 7.16 4.64
C TRP A 93 -7.51 7.00 6.07
N SER A 94 -8.82 6.88 6.24
CA SER A 94 -9.43 6.64 7.54
C SER A 94 -8.97 5.32 8.16
N ILE A 95 -8.84 4.27 7.35
CA ILE A 95 -8.34 2.95 7.78
C ILE A 95 -6.90 3.07 8.27
N LEU A 96 -6.03 3.72 7.49
CA LEU A 96 -4.63 3.90 7.88
C LEU A 96 -4.52 4.71 9.16
N ILE A 97 -5.16 5.87 9.27
CA ILE A 97 -5.11 6.71 10.47
C ILE A 97 -5.61 5.93 11.69
N ASN A 98 -6.73 5.22 11.59
CA ASN A 98 -7.28 4.40 12.67
C ASN A 98 -6.35 3.25 13.09
N SER A 99 -5.56 2.73 12.14
CA SER A 99 -4.54 1.70 12.35
C SER A 99 -3.22 2.23 12.93
N THR A 100 -3.09 3.54 13.14
CA THR A 100 -1.89 4.14 13.76
C THR A 100 -2.18 4.61 15.19
N LYS A 101 -1.16 4.60 16.06
CA LYS A 101 -1.26 5.26 17.36
C LYS A 101 -1.29 6.79 17.16
N PRO A 102 -2.06 7.57 17.95
CA PRO A 102 -2.25 9.01 17.72
C PRO A 102 -0.95 9.83 17.61
N GLN A 103 0.07 9.48 18.40
CA GLN A 103 1.38 10.15 18.37
C GLN A 103 2.16 9.94 17.06
N ILE A 104 1.82 8.90 16.29
CA ILE A 104 2.37 8.59 14.97
C ILE A 104 1.44 9.11 13.87
N GLY A 105 0.12 9.01 14.07
CA GLY A 105 -0.89 9.41 13.10
C GLY A 105 -1.00 10.93 12.91
N LYS A 106 -0.71 11.76 13.92
CA LYS A 106 -0.86 13.23 13.82
C LYS A 106 -0.01 13.87 12.70
N PRO A 107 1.31 13.60 12.58
CA PRO A 107 2.12 14.11 11.46
C PRO A 107 1.64 13.63 10.09
N LEU A 108 1.00 12.48 10.05
CA LEU A 108 0.52 11.83 8.84
C LEU A 108 -0.76 12.47 8.27
N LEU A 109 -1.47 13.28 9.08
CA LEU A 109 -2.69 13.97 8.67
C LEU A 109 -2.46 15.05 7.60
N TYR A 110 -1.22 15.49 7.39
CA TYR A 110 -0.88 16.56 6.44
C TYR A 110 -0.58 16.03 5.03
N ALA A 111 -0.67 14.72 4.80
CA ALA A 111 -0.43 14.13 3.49
C ALA A 111 -1.58 14.47 2.52
N ALA A 112 -1.23 14.92 1.30
CA ALA A 112 -2.20 15.33 0.29
C ALA A 112 -3.02 14.18 -0.33
N ILE A 113 -2.46 12.96 -0.39
CA ILE A 113 -3.09 11.74 -0.92
C ILE A 113 -2.57 10.52 -0.14
N ILE A 114 -3.30 9.41 -0.18
CA ILE A 114 -2.95 8.18 0.55
C ILE A 114 -1.56 7.65 0.20
N LYS A 115 -1.16 7.78 -1.06
CA LYS A 115 0.15 7.35 -1.56
C LYS A 115 1.29 8.05 -0.82
N ASN A 116 1.20 9.37 -0.68
CA ASN A 116 2.20 10.18 0.02
C ASN A 116 2.28 9.79 1.50
N LEU A 117 1.12 9.52 2.11
CA LEU A 117 1.03 9.03 3.48
C LEU A 117 1.77 7.69 3.64
N TRP A 118 1.47 6.73 2.77
CA TRP A 118 2.10 5.41 2.78
C TRP A 118 3.62 5.48 2.65
N ASP A 119 4.11 6.24 1.65
CA ASP A 119 5.54 6.39 1.38
C ASP A 119 6.29 7.10 2.51
N THR A 120 5.66 8.12 3.11
CA THR A 120 6.21 8.83 4.28
C THR A 120 6.32 7.89 5.47
N THR A 121 5.28 7.09 5.73
CA THR A 121 5.27 6.11 6.83
C THR A 121 6.34 5.05 6.63
N GLN A 122 6.49 4.55 5.40
CA GLN A 122 7.54 3.60 5.03
C GLN A 122 8.93 4.19 5.28
N THR A 123 9.18 5.41 4.83
CA THR A 123 10.48 6.07 4.97
C THR A 123 10.87 6.29 6.43
N LEU A 124 9.93 6.77 7.25
CA LEU A 124 10.20 7.10 8.65
C LEU A 124 10.42 5.86 9.51
N TYR A 125 9.56 4.86 9.38
CA TYR A 125 9.52 3.75 10.33
C TYR A 125 10.29 2.52 9.89
N SER A 126 10.47 2.28 8.59
CA SER A 126 11.33 1.19 8.09
C SER A 126 12.80 1.43 8.50
N LYS A 127 13.31 2.65 8.28
CA LYS A 127 14.69 3.03 8.66
C LYS A 127 14.93 2.90 10.16
N ARG A 128 13.98 3.40 10.96
CA ARG A 128 14.06 3.34 12.44
C ARG A 128 14.08 1.90 12.94
N GLN A 129 13.23 1.04 12.40
CA GLN A 129 13.17 -0.37 12.76
C GLN A 129 14.49 -1.08 12.43
N ASN A 130 15.05 -0.83 11.25
CA ASN A 130 16.31 -1.42 10.81
C ASN A 130 17.48 -1.00 11.71
N ALA A 131 17.56 0.28 12.09
CA ALA A 131 18.59 0.79 13.00
C ALA A 131 18.49 0.15 14.40
N SER A 132 17.27 0.05 14.94
CA SER A 132 17.02 -0.58 16.26
C SER A 132 17.40 -2.06 16.29
N ARG A 133 17.05 -2.80 15.23
CA ARG A 133 17.42 -4.21 15.07
C ARG A 133 18.94 -4.39 14.98
N LEU A 134 19.62 -3.59 14.16
CA LEU A 134 21.08 -3.64 14.01
C LEU A 134 21.79 -3.38 15.35
N TYR A 135 21.35 -2.38 16.10
CA TYR A 135 21.92 -2.07 17.41
C TYR A 135 21.75 -3.25 18.39
N THR A 136 20.55 -3.84 18.46
CA THR A 136 20.27 -5.00 19.31
C THR A 136 21.16 -6.18 18.96
N LEU A 137 21.31 -6.50 17.67
CA LEU A 137 22.17 -7.58 17.20
C LEU A 137 23.64 -7.35 17.57
N ARG A 138 24.15 -6.13 17.38
CA ARG A 138 25.54 -5.76 17.76
C ARG A 138 25.77 -5.93 19.26
N LYS A 139 24.80 -5.54 20.09
CA LYS A 139 24.86 -5.69 21.55
C LYS A 139 24.88 -7.16 21.96
N GLN A 140 24.05 -8.01 21.34
CA GLN A 140 24.03 -9.45 21.63
C GLN A 140 25.37 -10.11 21.27
N VAL A 141 25.95 -9.79 20.11
CA VAL A 141 27.28 -10.29 19.72
C VAL A 141 28.36 -9.84 20.69
N HIS A 142 28.31 -8.58 21.14
CA HIS A 142 29.26 -8.05 22.11
C HIS A 142 29.15 -8.74 23.48
N ASN A 143 27.93 -9.06 23.91
CA ASN A 143 27.64 -9.74 25.17
C ASN A 143 27.87 -11.26 25.13
N CYS A 144 28.16 -11.84 23.96
CA CYS A 144 28.53 -13.25 23.79
C CYS A 144 30.06 -13.48 23.84
N LYS A 145 30.83 -12.53 24.39
CA LYS A 145 32.25 -12.66 24.72
C LYS A 145 32.42 -12.73 26.24
#